data_AF-A0A922K0D4-F1
#
_entry.id   AF-A0A922K0D4-F1
#
_cell.length_a   1.000
_cell.length_b   1.000
_cell.length_c   1.000
_cell.angle_alpha   90.00
_cell.angle_beta   90.00
_cell.angle_gamma   90.00
#
_symmetry.space_group_name_H-M   'P 1'
#
loop_
_entity.id
_entity.type
_entity.pdbx_description
1 polymer ?
#
loop_
_entity_poly.entity_id
_entity_poly.type
_entity_poly.pdbx_seq_one_letter_code
_entity_poly.pdbx_strand_id
1 'polypeptide(L)'
;MSTSEDNAMSWIKENVQSFLPETKIRGIAVGNEVLGVLDDESSEALVGAVKNLYSAIQKLHLDDVIQITTAHSQAVFANSYPPSSCIFNDNVVQYMKQLLELFSKIGSPFCLNAYPFLAYMSDPENIDINYALFQPTQGIYDPKTKLHYDNMLDAQIDAAYAALEDAGFKNMEVIVTETGWASRGDDHEAAATVNNARTYNYNLRKRLAKKKGTPLMPKRVVKGYVFAIFNEDLKSGAASERNFGLFKADGSIAYDIGFHGLESSAADTSRLFFKGIPARGWFWSHFFASAISALTLLLLSS
;
A
#
# COMPACT_ATOMS: atom_id res chain seq x y z
N MET A 1 -4.49 -10.90 16.86
CA MET A 1 -3.12 -11.20 17.33
C MET A 1 -2.48 -10.02 18.11
N SER A 2 -3.22 -9.25 18.92
CA SER A 2 -2.61 -8.24 19.83
C SER A 2 -3.53 -7.79 20.99
N THR A 3 -4.42 -8.67 21.46
CA THR A 3 -5.38 -8.30 22.51
C THR A 3 -4.76 -8.23 23.91
N SER A 4 -3.52 -8.70 24.09
CA SER A 4 -2.75 -8.54 25.33
C SER A 4 -1.46 -7.73 25.10
N GLU A 5 -1.06 -6.95 26.10
CA GLU A 5 0.21 -6.21 26.07
C GLU A 5 1.42 -7.12 25.88
N ASP A 6 1.39 -8.34 26.45
CA ASP A 6 2.47 -9.32 26.32
C ASP A 6 2.65 -9.77 24.86
N ASN A 7 1.55 -9.99 24.14
CA ASN A 7 1.60 -10.35 22.72
C ASN A 7 2.16 -9.19 21.88
N ALA A 8 1.76 -7.95 22.18
CA ALA A 8 2.28 -6.77 21.51
C ALA A 8 3.80 -6.61 21.75
N MET A 9 4.25 -6.81 22.99
CA MET A 9 5.67 -6.78 23.35
C MET A 9 6.48 -7.83 22.59
N SER A 10 6.04 -9.08 22.59
CA SER A 10 6.72 -10.16 21.84
C SER A 10 6.77 -9.86 20.36
N TRP A 11 5.65 -9.39 19.77
CA TRP A 11 5.59 -9.05 18.36
C TRP A 11 6.58 -7.95 17.97
N ILE A 12 6.69 -6.87 18.77
CA ILE A 12 7.66 -5.78 18.49
C ILE A 12 9.10 -6.29 18.60
N LYS A 13 9.42 -7.13 19.59
CA LYS A 13 10.77 -7.69 19.74
C LYS A 13 11.16 -8.53 18.53
N GLU A 14 10.27 -9.43 18.11
CA GLU A 14 10.52 -10.39 17.03
C GLU A 14 10.55 -9.73 15.65
N ASN A 15 9.62 -8.80 15.38
CA ASN A 15 9.38 -8.29 14.02
C ASN A 15 10.00 -6.92 13.76
N VAL A 16 10.38 -6.18 14.81
CA VAL A 16 10.92 -4.82 14.68
C VAL A 16 12.28 -4.72 15.32
N GLN A 17 12.38 -4.93 16.64
CA GLN A 17 13.63 -4.71 17.38
C GLN A 17 14.77 -5.60 16.87
N SER A 18 14.49 -6.87 16.54
CA SER A 18 15.48 -7.83 16.07
C SER A 18 16.13 -7.47 14.72
N PHE A 19 15.56 -6.51 13.99
CA PHE A 19 16.07 -6.07 12.69
C PHE A 19 16.67 -4.65 12.73
N LEU A 20 16.68 -4.00 13.90
CA LEU A 20 17.26 -2.67 14.07
C LEU A 20 18.71 -2.78 14.57
N PRO A 21 19.63 -1.95 14.04
CA PRO A 21 19.44 -0.88 13.06
C PRO A 21 19.65 -1.28 11.59
N GLU A 22 19.93 -2.56 11.29
CA GLU A 22 20.30 -3.04 9.95
C GLU A 22 19.21 -2.74 8.91
N THR A 23 17.94 -2.92 9.29
CA THR A 23 16.78 -2.54 8.49
C THR A 23 16.22 -1.21 8.98
N LYS A 24 16.05 -0.24 8.09
CA LYS A 24 15.51 1.10 8.42
C LYS A 24 13.99 1.07 8.55
N ILE A 25 13.47 0.36 9.55
CA ILE A 25 12.05 0.37 9.88
C ILE A 25 11.70 1.77 10.41
N ARG A 26 10.69 2.42 9.81
CA ARG A 26 10.26 3.78 10.17
C ARG A 26 8.94 3.83 10.91
N GLY A 27 8.16 2.77 10.80
CA GLY A 27 6.88 2.70 11.47
C GLY A 27 6.17 1.39 11.22
N ILE A 28 5.03 1.26 11.90
CA ILE A 28 4.15 0.10 11.85
C ILE A 28 2.74 0.63 11.54
N ALA A 29 2.20 0.21 10.39
CA ALA A 29 0.79 0.37 10.09
C ALA A 29 0.01 -0.80 10.71
N VAL A 30 -0.74 -0.52 11.77
CA VAL A 30 -1.56 -1.52 12.47
C VAL A 30 -2.89 -1.61 11.75
N GLY A 31 -3.14 -2.74 11.08
CA GLY A 31 -4.33 -2.92 10.25
C GLY A 31 -4.28 -2.15 8.93
N ASN A 32 -5.06 -2.62 7.96
CA ASN A 32 -5.25 -1.99 6.66
C ASN A 32 -6.74 -1.96 6.33
N GLU A 33 -7.29 -0.77 6.12
CA GLU A 33 -8.68 -0.53 5.71
C GLU A 33 -9.74 -1.17 6.63
N VAL A 34 -9.46 -1.27 7.94
CA VAL A 34 -10.38 -1.90 8.89
C VAL A 34 -11.66 -1.07 9.08
N LEU A 35 -11.51 0.23 9.39
CA LEU A 35 -12.65 1.10 9.66
C LEU A 35 -13.44 1.38 8.38
N GLY A 36 -14.77 1.23 8.46
CA GLY A 36 -15.69 1.46 7.34
C GLY A 36 -15.83 0.28 6.38
N VAL A 37 -15.07 -0.80 6.57
CA VAL A 37 -15.11 -2.01 5.74
C VAL A 37 -15.43 -3.25 6.57
N LEU A 38 -14.78 -3.41 7.72
CA LEU A 38 -15.00 -4.54 8.62
C LEU A 38 -16.02 -4.21 9.72
N ASP A 39 -16.35 -5.22 10.53
CA ASP A 39 -17.31 -5.10 11.63
C ASP A 39 -16.79 -4.29 12.83
N ASP A 40 -17.71 -3.97 13.74
CA ASP A 40 -17.43 -3.21 14.96
C ASP A 40 -16.43 -3.92 15.89
N GLU A 41 -16.45 -5.26 15.93
CA GLU A 41 -15.48 -6.06 16.70
C GLU A 41 -14.06 -5.85 16.16
N SER A 42 -13.88 -5.88 14.84
CA SER A 42 -12.60 -5.60 14.19
C SER A 42 -12.15 -4.15 14.42
N SER A 43 -13.09 -3.22 14.40
CA SER A 43 -12.84 -1.79 14.65
C SER A 43 -12.38 -1.53 16.09
N GLU A 44 -13.01 -2.17 17.07
CA GLU A 44 -12.59 -2.11 18.48
C GLU A 44 -11.23 -2.78 18.69
N ALA A 45 -11.02 -3.96 18.07
CA ALA A 45 -9.76 -4.68 18.13
C ALA A 45 -8.60 -3.85 17.56
N LEU A 46 -8.83 -3.09 16.48
CA LEU A 46 -7.84 -2.17 15.92
C LEU A 46 -7.42 -1.12 16.94
N VAL A 47 -8.37 -0.46 17.60
CA VAL A 47 -8.07 0.59 18.60
C VAL A 47 -7.25 0.01 19.75
N GLY A 48 -7.62 -1.18 20.25
CA GLY A 48 -6.86 -1.90 21.26
C GLY A 48 -5.45 -2.27 20.79
N ALA A 49 -5.32 -2.78 19.56
CA ALA A 49 -4.05 -3.17 18.96
C ALA A 49 -3.07 -2.01 18.86
N VAL A 50 -3.52 -0.85 18.35
CA VAL A 50 -2.72 0.36 18.22
C VAL A 50 -2.20 0.81 19.59
N LYS A 51 -3.08 0.85 20.61
CA LYS A 51 -2.71 1.25 21.98
C LYS A 51 -1.68 0.29 22.59
N ASN A 52 -1.89 -1.02 22.45
CA ASN A 52 -0.99 -2.03 23.02
C ASN A 52 0.40 -2.02 22.34
N LEU A 53 0.43 -1.94 21.00
CA LEU A 53 1.69 -1.86 20.25
C LEU A 53 2.44 -0.56 20.56
N TYR A 54 1.75 0.57 20.67
CA TYR A 54 2.39 1.83 21.08
C TYR A 54 2.98 1.74 22.49
N SER A 55 2.24 1.19 23.45
CA SER A 55 2.74 0.94 24.81
C SER A 55 4.01 0.08 24.82
N ALA A 56 4.05 -0.97 23.99
CA ALA A 56 5.24 -1.81 23.84
C ALA A 56 6.43 -1.04 23.22
N ILE A 57 6.20 -0.23 22.18
CA ILE A 57 7.23 0.63 21.56
C ILE A 57 7.84 1.58 22.60
N GLN A 58 7.01 2.23 23.43
CA GLN A 58 7.49 3.12 24.49
C GLN A 58 8.30 2.39 25.56
N LYS A 59 7.82 1.22 26.02
CA LYS A 59 8.54 0.39 27.01
C LYS A 59 9.90 -0.12 26.49
N LEU A 60 10.04 -0.22 25.17
CA LEU A 60 11.30 -0.60 24.50
C LEU A 60 12.15 0.62 24.09
N HIS A 61 11.71 1.85 24.37
CA HIS A 61 12.37 3.09 23.98
C HIS A 61 12.62 3.20 22.46
N LEU A 62 11.63 2.74 21.67
CA LEU A 62 11.66 2.77 20.22
C LEU A 62 10.79 3.88 19.63
N ASP A 63 10.11 4.68 20.45
CA ASP A 63 9.16 5.71 20.03
C ASP A 63 9.79 6.92 19.33
N ASP A 64 11.10 7.12 19.48
CA ASP A 64 11.86 8.13 18.72
C ASP A 64 12.16 7.69 17.27
N VAL A 65 12.04 6.40 16.96
CA VAL A 65 12.45 5.82 15.67
C VAL A 65 11.33 5.08 14.93
N ILE A 66 10.34 4.54 15.66
CA ILE A 66 9.22 3.78 15.11
C ILE A 66 7.92 4.55 15.33
N GLN A 67 7.36 5.08 14.24
CA GLN A 67 6.03 5.70 14.24
C GLN A 67 4.93 4.63 14.18
N ILE A 68 3.83 4.81 14.90
CA ILE A 68 2.67 3.93 14.80
C ILE A 68 1.51 4.62 14.09
N THR A 69 0.90 3.93 13.13
CA THR A 69 -0.22 4.44 12.32
C THR A 69 -1.24 3.33 12.06
N THR A 70 -2.30 3.65 11.35
CA THR A 70 -3.19 2.68 10.69
C THR A 70 -3.57 3.25 9.33
N ALA A 71 -3.77 2.39 8.31
CA ALA A 71 -4.12 2.81 6.97
C ALA A 71 -5.64 2.72 6.75
N HIS A 72 -6.23 3.76 6.14
CA HIS A 72 -7.66 3.86 5.90
C HIS A 72 -7.97 3.91 4.41
N SER A 73 -9.00 3.20 3.96
CA SER A 73 -9.63 3.49 2.66
C SER A 73 -10.50 4.74 2.76
N GLN A 74 -11.05 5.20 1.64
CA GLN A 74 -12.04 6.29 1.64
C GLN A 74 -13.40 5.90 2.24
N ALA A 75 -13.63 4.63 2.58
CA ALA A 75 -14.85 4.19 3.24
C ALA A 75 -15.04 4.80 4.64
N VAL A 76 -13.99 5.38 5.23
CA VAL A 76 -14.09 6.12 6.49
C VAL A 76 -14.81 7.46 6.33
N PHE A 77 -15.01 7.96 5.11
CA PHE A 77 -15.68 9.22 4.85
C PHE A 77 -17.16 9.03 4.54
N ALA A 78 -18.02 9.94 4.99
CA ALA A 78 -19.44 9.97 4.62
C ALA A 78 -19.65 10.53 3.20
N ASN A 79 -18.79 11.45 2.81
CA ASN A 79 -18.78 12.13 1.53
C ASN A 79 -17.38 12.67 1.26
N SER A 80 -17.04 12.90 -0.01
CA SER A 80 -15.72 13.43 -0.40
C SER A 80 -15.80 14.50 -1.51
N TYR A 81 -17.00 14.87 -1.93
CA TYR A 81 -17.23 15.88 -2.97
C TYR A 81 -18.27 16.95 -2.55
N PRO A 82 -17.98 18.25 -2.77
CA PRO A 82 -16.65 18.79 -3.06
C PRO A 82 -15.68 18.54 -1.89
N PRO A 83 -14.35 18.57 -2.07
CA PRO A 83 -13.40 18.16 -1.02
C PRO A 83 -13.64 18.79 0.36
N SER A 84 -13.99 20.08 0.41
CA SER A 84 -14.23 20.81 1.66
C SER A 84 -15.52 20.45 2.43
N SER A 85 -16.36 19.59 1.87
CA SER A 85 -17.54 19.04 2.55
C SER A 85 -17.23 17.75 3.31
N CYS A 86 -16.08 17.11 3.04
CA CYS A 86 -15.74 15.79 3.54
C CYS A 86 -15.74 15.74 5.08
N ILE A 87 -16.42 14.73 5.63
CA ILE A 87 -16.46 14.39 7.05
C ILE A 87 -16.32 12.88 7.22
N PHE A 88 -15.92 12.45 8.42
CA PHE A 88 -15.93 11.03 8.75
C PHE A 88 -17.36 10.48 8.83
N ASN A 89 -17.51 9.22 8.46
CA ASN A 89 -18.78 8.50 8.58
C ASN A 89 -19.16 8.29 10.06
N ASP A 90 -20.43 8.53 10.41
CA ASP A 90 -20.94 8.38 11.78
C ASP A 90 -20.67 6.98 12.36
N ASN A 91 -20.68 5.93 11.52
CA ASN A 91 -20.42 4.57 11.95
C ASN A 91 -18.96 4.33 12.37
N VAL A 92 -18.01 5.14 11.88
CA VAL A 92 -16.58 4.99 12.19
C VAL A 92 -16.08 6.01 13.21
N VAL A 93 -16.81 7.12 13.41
CA VAL A 93 -16.31 8.31 14.12
C VAL A 93 -15.87 8.01 15.56
N GLN A 94 -16.55 7.09 16.24
CA GLN A 94 -16.23 6.70 17.63
C GLN A 94 -14.85 6.03 17.76
N TYR A 95 -14.45 5.23 16.78
CA TYR A 95 -13.14 4.57 16.74
C TYR A 95 -12.09 5.51 16.17
N MET A 96 -12.45 6.22 15.08
CA MET A 96 -11.59 7.21 14.43
C MET A 96 -11.12 8.28 15.42
N LYS A 97 -12.03 8.86 16.23
CA LYS A 97 -11.67 9.88 17.21
C LYS A 97 -10.60 9.41 18.20
N GLN A 98 -10.74 8.19 18.73
CA GLN A 98 -9.74 7.63 19.66
C GLN A 98 -8.37 7.47 19.00
N LEU A 99 -8.33 7.05 17.74
CA LEU A 99 -7.08 6.91 16.98
C LEU A 99 -6.46 8.28 16.68
N LEU A 100 -7.26 9.26 16.23
CA LEU A 100 -6.81 10.61 15.94
C LEU A 100 -6.28 11.32 17.18
N GLU A 101 -6.93 11.16 18.34
CA GLU A 101 -6.46 11.71 19.61
C GLU A 101 -5.07 11.16 19.98
N LEU A 102 -4.87 9.84 19.86
CA LEU A 102 -3.57 9.22 20.08
C LEU A 102 -2.54 9.71 19.07
N PHE A 103 -2.84 9.64 17.77
CA PHE A 103 -1.91 10.02 16.70
C PHE A 103 -1.51 11.49 16.78
N SER A 104 -2.45 12.37 17.12
CA SER A 104 -2.17 13.79 17.36
C SER A 104 -1.18 13.97 18.51
N LYS A 105 -1.35 13.24 19.62
CA LYS A 105 -0.45 13.30 20.79
C LYS A 105 0.97 12.83 20.47
N ILE A 106 1.12 11.84 19.61
CA ILE A 106 2.41 11.21 19.30
C ILE A 106 3.02 11.72 17.98
N GLY A 107 2.36 12.65 17.29
CA GLY A 107 2.83 13.19 16.02
C GLY A 107 2.73 12.24 14.83
N SER A 108 1.83 11.25 14.88
CA SER A 108 1.57 10.34 13.76
C SER A 108 0.65 10.96 12.69
N PRO A 109 0.88 10.65 11.40
CA PRO A 109 0.03 11.11 10.32
C PRO A 109 -1.28 10.31 10.25
N PHE A 110 -2.24 10.87 9.54
CA PHE A 110 -3.37 10.14 8.98
C PHE A 110 -2.94 9.47 7.67
N CYS A 111 -3.03 8.14 7.61
CA CYS A 111 -2.64 7.37 6.43
C CYS A 111 -3.86 6.98 5.61
N LEU A 112 -3.86 7.36 4.33
CA LEU A 112 -4.96 7.19 3.40
C LEU A 112 -4.55 6.33 2.20
N ASN A 113 -5.31 5.30 1.90
CA ASN A 113 -5.30 4.61 0.63
C ASN A 113 -6.22 5.38 -0.32
N ALA A 114 -5.64 6.04 -1.33
CA ALA A 114 -6.34 6.97 -2.22
C ALA A 114 -6.23 6.48 -3.66
N TYR A 115 -7.35 6.01 -4.21
CA TYR A 115 -7.40 5.44 -5.55
C TYR A 115 -8.34 6.23 -6.47
N PRO A 116 -7.81 7.16 -7.28
CA PRO A 116 -8.55 7.76 -8.39
C PRO A 116 -9.11 6.73 -9.37
N PHE A 117 -8.41 5.59 -9.55
CA PHE A 117 -8.89 4.46 -10.33
C PHE A 117 -10.25 3.95 -9.84
N LEU A 118 -10.38 3.65 -8.54
CA LEU A 118 -11.62 3.12 -7.97
C LEU A 118 -12.76 4.14 -8.02
N ALA A 119 -12.45 5.41 -7.73
CA ALA A 119 -13.42 6.50 -7.84
C ALA A 119 -13.95 6.61 -9.27
N TYR A 120 -13.08 6.67 -10.29
CA TYR A 120 -13.48 6.69 -11.69
C TYR A 120 -14.30 5.45 -12.06
N MET A 121 -13.86 4.26 -11.66
CA MET A 121 -14.57 3.01 -11.95
C MET A 121 -15.99 2.97 -11.36
N SER A 122 -16.22 3.66 -10.23
CA SER A 122 -17.54 3.73 -9.60
C SER A 122 -18.52 4.70 -10.28
N ASP A 123 -18.02 5.70 -10.99
CA ASP A 123 -18.83 6.73 -11.65
C ASP A 123 -18.16 7.27 -12.94
N PRO A 124 -17.95 6.41 -13.95
CA PRO A 124 -17.24 6.79 -15.17
C PRO A 124 -18.05 7.73 -16.07
N GLU A 125 -19.35 7.87 -15.82
CA GLU A 125 -20.24 8.77 -16.58
C GLU A 125 -20.05 10.23 -16.18
N ASN A 126 -19.76 10.50 -14.89
CA ASN A 126 -19.64 11.86 -14.38
C ASN A 126 -18.19 12.26 -14.05
N ILE A 127 -17.28 11.30 -13.87
CA ILE A 127 -15.87 11.58 -13.60
C ILE A 127 -15.10 11.62 -14.91
N ASP A 128 -14.52 12.77 -15.24
CA ASP A 128 -13.56 12.87 -16.35
C ASP A 128 -12.32 12.01 -16.07
N ILE A 129 -12.05 11.04 -16.95
CA ILE A 129 -10.87 10.17 -16.81
C ILE A 129 -9.56 10.98 -16.80
N ASN A 130 -9.51 12.13 -17.50
CA ASN A 130 -8.31 12.96 -17.52
C ASN A 130 -8.00 13.55 -16.14
N TYR A 131 -9.05 13.92 -15.39
CA TYR A 131 -8.94 14.38 -14.01
C TYR A 131 -8.38 13.29 -13.08
N ALA A 132 -8.77 12.03 -13.29
CA ALA A 132 -8.23 10.88 -12.57
C ALA A 132 -6.79 10.53 -12.98
N LEU A 133 -6.38 10.83 -14.22
CA LEU A 133 -5.09 10.48 -14.80
C LEU A 133 -4.02 11.60 -14.77
N PHE A 134 -4.28 12.72 -14.08
CA PHE A 134 -3.44 13.93 -14.10
C PHE A 134 -3.19 14.49 -15.52
N GLN A 135 -4.14 14.27 -16.43
CA GLN A 135 -4.12 14.80 -17.79
C GLN A 135 -4.79 16.18 -17.84
N PRO A 136 -4.60 16.98 -18.90
CA PRO A 136 -5.33 18.23 -19.06
C PRO A 136 -6.85 18.02 -18.96
N THR A 137 -7.48 18.75 -18.05
CA THR A 137 -8.92 18.67 -17.74
C THR A 137 -9.42 20.04 -17.30
N GLN A 138 -10.75 20.22 -17.25
CA GLN A 138 -11.35 21.35 -16.55
C GLN A 138 -11.22 21.23 -15.02
N GLY A 139 -10.94 20.04 -14.51
CA GLY A 139 -10.84 19.79 -13.07
C GLY A 139 -12.16 20.03 -12.34
N ILE A 140 -12.08 20.24 -11.03
CA ILE A 140 -13.23 20.60 -10.20
C ILE A 140 -12.96 21.89 -9.43
N TYR A 141 -14.02 22.64 -9.15
CA TYR A 141 -13.98 23.84 -8.33
C TYR A 141 -14.75 23.62 -7.03
N ASP A 142 -14.10 23.88 -5.91
CA ASP A 142 -14.71 23.80 -4.60
C ASP A 142 -15.31 25.16 -4.21
N PRO A 143 -16.64 25.30 -4.09
CA PRO A 143 -17.28 26.60 -3.88
C PRO A 143 -17.03 27.21 -2.50
N LYS A 144 -16.75 26.39 -1.48
CA LYS A 144 -16.54 26.84 -0.08
C LYS A 144 -15.13 27.39 0.10
N THR A 145 -14.13 26.66 -0.38
CA THR A 145 -12.72 27.04 -0.27
C THR A 145 -12.24 27.92 -1.43
N LYS A 146 -12.99 27.96 -2.53
CA LYS A 146 -12.64 28.64 -3.79
C LYS A 146 -11.37 28.08 -4.44
N LEU A 147 -11.03 26.83 -4.11
CA LEU A 147 -9.88 26.13 -4.65
C LEU A 147 -10.28 25.38 -5.91
N HIS A 148 -9.34 25.34 -6.86
CA HIS A 148 -9.45 24.54 -8.06
C HIS A 148 -8.53 23.33 -7.95
N TYR A 149 -9.04 22.17 -8.33
CA TYR A 149 -8.31 20.91 -8.34
C TYR A 149 -8.21 20.44 -9.78
N ASP A 150 -7.00 20.43 -10.32
CA ASP A 150 -6.71 19.95 -11.67
C ASP A 150 -6.49 18.42 -11.74
N ASN A 151 -6.45 17.75 -10.59
CA ASN A 151 -6.30 16.30 -10.50
C ASN A 151 -7.02 15.72 -9.27
N MET A 152 -7.50 14.48 -9.41
CA MET A 152 -8.32 13.81 -8.40
C MET A 152 -7.55 13.45 -7.13
N LEU A 153 -6.28 13.06 -7.24
CA LEU A 153 -5.52 12.66 -6.05
C LEU A 153 -5.37 13.83 -5.06
N ASP A 154 -5.08 15.04 -5.55
CA ASP A 154 -5.01 16.23 -4.70
C ASP A 154 -6.36 16.53 -4.04
N ALA A 155 -7.47 16.34 -4.75
CA ALA A 155 -8.81 16.50 -4.18
C ALA A 155 -9.14 15.44 -3.11
N GLN A 156 -8.73 14.17 -3.31
CA GLN A 156 -8.92 13.10 -2.32
C GLN A 156 -8.09 13.36 -1.05
N ILE A 157 -6.86 13.86 -1.20
CA ILE A 157 -6.01 14.26 -0.06
C ILE A 157 -6.64 15.44 0.70
N ASP A 158 -7.13 16.46 -0.01
CA ASP A 158 -7.74 17.62 0.63
C ASP A 158 -9.12 17.34 1.23
N ALA A 159 -9.84 16.34 0.71
CA ALA A 159 -11.02 15.81 1.37
C ALA A 159 -10.66 15.18 2.73
N ALA A 160 -9.56 14.44 2.82
CA ALA A 160 -9.08 13.93 4.11
C ALA A 160 -8.68 15.05 5.07
N TYR A 161 -8.00 16.11 4.58
CA TYR A 161 -7.71 17.29 5.39
C TYR A 161 -8.97 18.00 5.89
N ALA A 162 -10.01 18.10 5.07
CA ALA A 162 -11.29 18.68 5.47
C ALA A 162 -11.97 17.86 6.57
N ALA A 163 -12.00 16.52 6.45
CA ALA A 163 -12.55 15.64 7.49
C ALA A 163 -11.75 15.72 8.81
N LEU A 164 -10.42 15.81 8.71
CA LEU A 164 -9.56 16.03 9.87
C LEU A 164 -9.82 17.39 10.53
N GLU A 165 -10.00 18.46 9.75
CA GLU A 165 -10.34 19.78 10.27
C GLU A 165 -11.68 19.77 11.00
N ASP A 166 -12.72 19.17 10.42
CA ASP A 166 -14.04 19.01 11.03
C ASP A 166 -13.97 18.25 12.37
N ALA A 167 -13.15 17.19 12.41
CA ALA A 167 -12.90 16.41 13.63
C ALA A 167 -11.98 17.10 14.65
N GLY A 168 -11.44 18.30 14.35
CA GLY A 168 -10.58 19.08 15.26
C GLY A 168 -9.07 18.81 15.15
N PHE A 169 -8.63 18.10 14.12
CA PHE A 169 -7.25 17.65 13.88
C PHE A 169 -6.58 18.33 12.68
N LYS A 170 -6.91 19.60 12.39
CA LYS A 170 -6.45 20.37 11.21
C LYS A 170 -4.93 20.37 10.93
N ASN A 171 -4.10 20.10 11.94
CA ASN A 171 -2.65 20.12 11.81
C ASN A 171 -2.03 18.74 11.50
N MET A 172 -2.82 17.67 11.59
CA MET A 172 -2.35 16.31 11.32
C MET A 172 -1.92 16.17 9.86
N GLU A 173 -0.76 15.57 9.60
CA GLU A 173 -0.29 15.31 8.23
C GLU A 173 -1.12 14.17 7.61
N VAL A 174 -1.43 14.30 6.32
CA VAL A 174 -1.97 13.18 5.52
C VAL A 174 -0.83 12.57 4.70
N ILE A 175 -0.67 11.25 4.77
CA ILE A 175 0.22 10.46 3.91
C ILE A 175 -0.63 9.50 3.08
N VAL A 176 -0.36 9.42 1.78
CA VAL A 176 -0.99 8.41 0.92
C VAL A 176 -0.22 7.09 1.06
N THR A 177 -0.81 6.10 1.71
CA THR A 177 -0.17 4.78 1.94
C THR A 177 -0.36 3.83 0.79
N GLU A 178 -1.37 4.04 -0.05
CA GLU A 178 -1.53 3.29 -1.29
C GLU A 178 -2.22 4.15 -2.34
N THR A 179 -1.70 4.08 -3.57
CA THR A 179 -2.36 4.63 -4.75
C THR A 179 -1.79 3.99 -6.01
N GLY A 180 -2.63 3.73 -7.00
CA GLY A 180 -2.22 3.03 -8.22
C GLY A 180 -3.34 2.93 -9.22
N TRP A 181 -3.06 2.27 -10.34
CA TRP A 181 -4.02 2.06 -11.42
C TRP A 181 -3.76 0.71 -12.10
N ALA A 182 -4.79 -0.12 -12.19
CA ALA A 182 -4.67 -1.47 -12.74
C ALA A 182 -4.43 -1.45 -14.26
N SER A 183 -3.50 -2.30 -14.72
CA SER A 183 -3.12 -2.40 -16.14
C SER A 183 -3.98 -3.35 -16.96
N ARG A 184 -4.80 -4.16 -16.30
CA ARG A 184 -5.76 -5.09 -16.90
C ARG A 184 -6.87 -5.36 -15.91
N GLY A 185 -8.13 -5.34 -16.35
CA GLY A 185 -9.28 -5.72 -15.54
C GLY A 185 -10.21 -6.68 -16.27
N ASP A 186 -11.37 -6.92 -15.67
CA ASP A 186 -12.47 -7.66 -16.28
C ASP A 186 -13.16 -6.82 -17.37
N ASP A 187 -14.10 -7.41 -18.13
CA ASP A 187 -14.76 -6.73 -19.25
C ASP A 187 -15.49 -5.43 -18.84
N HIS A 188 -15.96 -5.35 -17.60
CA HIS A 188 -16.63 -4.17 -17.04
C HIS A 188 -15.63 -3.14 -16.45
N GLU A 189 -14.35 -3.48 -16.40
CA GLU A 189 -13.26 -2.61 -15.91
C GLU A 189 -12.50 -1.93 -17.04
N ALA A 190 -13.24 -1.31 -17.98
CA ALA A 190 -12.68 -0.81 -19.23
C ALA A 190 -11.54 0.22 -19.08
N ALA A 191 -11.43 0.89 -17.93
CA ALA A 191 -10.33 1.81 -17.65
C ALA A 191 -9.05 1.13 -17.13
N ALA A 192 -9.11 -0.15 -16.75
CA ALA A 192 -7.94 -0.93 -16.35
C ALA A 192 -7.14 -1.37 -17.60
N THR A 193 -6.35 -0.45 -18.14
CA THR A 193 -5.55 -0.66 -19.35
C THR A 193 -4.09 -0.32 -19.09
N VAL A 194 -3.18 -0.96 -19.82
CA VAL A 194 -1.74 -0.67 -19.77
C VAL A 194 -1.46 0.81 -20.01
N ASN A 195 -2.18 1.45 -20.94
CA ASN A 195 -2.00 2.87 -21.25
C ASN A 195 -2.42 3.78 -20.09
N ASN A 196 -3.57 3.50 -19.45
CA ASN A 196 -4.03 4.29 -18.31
C ASN A 196 -3.14 4.06 -17.08
N ALA A 197 -2.77 2.81 -16.79
CA ALA A 197 -1.86 2.47 -15.70
C ALA A 197 -0.50 3.15 -15.85
N ARG A 198 0.08 3.11 -17.05
CA ARG A 198 1.29 3.84 -17.40
C ARG A 198 1.13 5.34 -17.19
N THR A 199 0.03 5.91 -17.68
CA THR A 199 -0.23 7.35 -17.60
C THR A 199 -0.34 7.80 -16.15
N TYR A 200 -1.17 7.12 -15.35
CA TYR A 200 -1.37 7.41 -13.94
C TYR A 200 -0.06 7.34 -13.16
N ASN A 201 0.63 6.20 -13.20
CA ASN A 201 1.82 5.98 -12.38
C ASN A 201 3.02 6.84 -12.83
N TYR A 202 3.16 7.13 -14.12
CA TYR A 202 4.16 8.08 -14.62
C TYR A 202 3.86 9.52 -14.17
N ASN A 203 2.61 9.94 -14.22
CA ASN A 203 2.21 11.28 -13.79
C ASN A 203 2.24 11.44 -12.27
N LEU A 204 1.87 10.41 -11.51
CA LEU A 204 2.05 10.33 -10.07
C LEU A 204 3.53 10.52 -9.69
N ARG A 205 4.44 9.80 -10.36
CA ARG A 205 5.89 9.99 -10.16
C ARG A 205 6.31 11.44 -10.39
N LYS A 206 5.84 12.07 -11.47
CA LYS A 206 6.10 13.50 -11.73
C LYS A 206 5.49 14.40 -10.65
N ARG A 207 4.27 14.11 -10.21
CA ARG A 207 3.55 14.87 -9.18
C ARG A 207 4.28 14.85 -7.84
N LEU A 208 4.77 13.69 -7.41
CA LEU A 208 5.55 13.53 -6.19
C LEU A 208 6.94 14.19 -6.33
N ALA A 209 7.59 14.08 -7.49
CA ALA A 209 8.88 14.71 -7.76
C ALA A 209 8.85 16.26 -7.69
N LYS A 210 7.68 16.90 -7.89
CA LYS A 210 7.52 18.35 -7.71
C LYS A 210 7.76 18.80 -6.26
N LYS A 211 7.65 17.90 -5.28
CA LYS A 211 7.75 18.21 -3.84
C LYS A 211 6.89 19.41 -3.42
N LYS A 212 5.65 19.45 -3.92
CA LYS A 212 4.65 20.47 -3.60
C LYS A 212 3.46 19.85 -2.88
N GLY A 213 2.77 20.66 -2.09
CA GLY A 213 1.50 20.28 -1.50
C GLY A 213 0.33 20.32 -2.46
N THR A 214 -0.84 20.10 -1.90
CA THR A 214 -2.15 20.18 -2.56
C THR A 214 -2.66 21.63 -2.58
N PRO A 215 -3.76 21.95 -3.27
CA PRO A 215 -4.38 23.28 -3.22
C PRO A 215 -4.68 23.80 -1.80
N LEU A 216 -5.23 22.97 -0.91
CA LEU A 216 -5.55 23.36 0.48
C LEU A 216 -4.29 23.42 1.36
N MET A 217 -3.33 22.52 1.15
CA MET A 217 -2.11 22.40 1.96
C MET A 217 -0.83 22.65 1.15
N PRO A 218 -0.64 23.82 0.51
CA PRO A 218 0.40 24.04 -0.51
C PRO A 218 1.83 23.93 0.03
N LYS A 219 2.02 24.11 1.35
CA LYS A 219 3.31 24.06 2.03
C LYS A 219 3.67 22.66 2.57
N ARG A 220 2.77 21.67 2.47
CA ARG A 220 3.02 20.31 2.95
C ARG A 220 3.30 19.40 1.76
N VAL A 221 4.52 18.89 1.65
CA VAL A 221 4.89 18.01 0.54
C VAL A 221 4.03 16.75 0.56
N VAL A 222 3.35 16.45 -0.55
CA VAL A 222 2.62 15.19 -0.70
C VAL A 222 3.59 14.01 -0.65
N LYS A 223 3.29 13.04 0.21
CA LYS A 223 3.98 11.75 0.32
C LYS A 223 3.03 10.66 -0.13
N GLY A 224 3.53 9.71 -0.93
CA GLY A 224 2.73 8.64 -1.50
C GLY A 224 3.54 7.37 -1.72
N TYR A 225 2.91 6.22 -1.46
CA TYR A 225 3.43 4.90 -1.83
C TYR A 225 2.62 4.36 -3.00
N VAL A 226 3.33 3.88 -4.03
CA VAL A 226 2.69 3.31 -5.22
C VAL A 226 2.25 1.88 -4.90
N PHE A 227 0.98 1.61 -5.11
CA PHE A 227 0.43 0.26 -5.10
C PHE A 227 0.39 -0.28 -6.54
N ALA A 228 1.15 -1.32 -6.88
CA ALA A 228 2.15 -2.03 -6.08
C ALA A 228 3.41 -2.32 -6.90
N ILE A 229 4.42 -2.92 -6.28
CA ILE A 229 5.65 -3.28 -7.00
C ILE A 229 5.35 -4.36 -8.06
N PHE A 230 4.66 -5.43 -7.70
CA PHE A 230 4.43 -6.58 -8.58
C PHE A 230 2.95 -6.79 -8.88
N ASN A 231 2.67 -7.42 -10.02
CA ASN A 231 1.38 -8.09 -10.24
C ASN A 231 1.29 -9.30 -9.29
N GLU A 232 0.20 -9.39 -8.55
CA GLU A 232 -0.02 -10.42 -7.52
C GLU A 232 -1.12 -11.38 -8.01
N ASP A 233 -0.72 -12.48 -8.62
CA ASP A 233 -1.62 -13.43 -9.29
C ASP A 233 -2.57 -14.19 -8.35
N LEU A 234 -2.23 -14.25 -7.06
CA LEU A 234 -3.05 -14.87 -6.01
C LEU A 234 -4.09 -13.92 -5.38
N LYS A 235 -4.14 -12.63 -5.78
CA LYS A 235 -5.18 -11.72 -5.27
C LYS A 235 -6.57 -12.16 -5.73
N SER A 236 -7.48 -12.26 -4.76
CA SER A 236 -8.90 -12.53 -4.99
C SER A 236 -9.62 -11.30 -5.54
N GLY A 237 -10.88 -11.47 -5.98
CA GLY A 237 -11.70 -10.38 -6.53
C GLY A 237 -11.52 -10.18 -8.04
N ALA A 238 -11.81 -8.96 -8.49
CA ALA A 238 -11.80 -8.57 -9.90
C ALA A 238 -10.41 -8.79 -10.55
N ALA A 239 -10.36 -8.87 -11.88
CA ALA A 239 -9.07 -9.02 -12.56
C ALA A 239 -8.13 -7.84 -12.37
N SER A 240 -8.64 -6.63 -12.12
CA SER A 240 -7.81 -5.47 -11.76
C SER A 240 -6.89 -5.72 -10.57
N GLU A 241 -7.37 -6.42 -9.54
CA GLU A 241 -6.62 -6.73 -8.32
C GLU A 241 -5.30 -7.44 -8.60
N ARG A 242 -5.24 -8.27 -9.65
CA ARG A 242 -4.04 -9.03 -10.03
C ARG A 242 -3.07 -8.24 -10.93
N ASN A 243 -3.37 -6.98 -11.24
CA ASN A 243 -2.71 -6.23 -12.33
C ASN A 243 -2.32 -4.78 -11.97
N PHE A 244 -2.15 -4.44 -10.68
CA PHE A 244 -1.67 -3.13 -10.22
C PHE A 244 -0.14 -2.95 -10.28
N GLY A 245 0.61 -4.02 -10.51
CA GLY A 245 2.07 -4.02 -10.45
C GLY A 245 2.75 -3.10 -11.46
N LEU A 246 3.82 -2.44 -11.02
CA LEU A 246 4.79 -1.80 -11.91
C LEU A 246 5.63 -2.83 -12.68
N PHE A 247 5.82 -4.01 -12.07
CA PHE A 247 6.54 -5.15 -12.61
C PHE A 247 5.64 -6.39 -12.66
N LYS A 248 5.96 -7.32 -13.56
CA LYS A 248 5.38 -8.67 -13.57
C LYS A 248 6.10 -9.54 -12.54
N ALA A 249 5.56 -10.71 -12.25
CA ALA A 249 6.13 -11.65 -11.29
C ALA A 249 7.57 -12.09 -11.62
N ASP A 250 7.97 -12.04 -12.91
CA ASP A 250 9.33 -12.35 -13.36
C ASP A 250 10.33 -11.18 -13.23
N GLY A 251 9.91 -10.04 -12.67
CA GLY A 251 10.73 -8.83 -12.52
C GLY A 251 10.82 -7.96 -13.78
N SER A 252 10.25 -8.40 -14.91
CA SER A 252 10.14 -7.57 -16.10
C SER A 252 9.14 -6.43 -15.88
N ILE A 253 9.36 -5.31 -16.57
CA ILE A 253 8.44 -4.16 -16.47
C ILE A 253 7.05 -4.54 -16.98
N ALA A 254 6.00 -4.15 -16.24
CA ALA A 254 4.62 -4.28 -16.73
C ALA A 254 4.33 -3.18 -17.76
N TYR A 255 4.82 -1.97 -17.49
CA TYR A 255 4.75 -0.80 -18.36
C TYR A 255 5.82 0.23 -17.94
N ASP A 256 6.35 0.98 -18.89
CA ASP A 256 7.47 1.89 -18.63
C ASP A 256 7.00 3.23 -18.03
N ILE A 257 7.28 3.44 -16.75
CA ILE A 257 7.12 4.73 -16.04
C ILE A 257 8.46 5.45 -15.78
N GLY A 258 9.52 5.04 -16.48
CA GLY A 258 10.89 5.52 -16.32
C GLY A 258 11.67 4.82 -15.19
N PHE A 259 11.28 3.58 -14.85
CA PHE A 259 12.10 2.65 -14.06
C PHE A 259 12.68 1.59 -15.00
N HIS A 260 13.91 1.16 -14.72
CA HIS A 260 14.51 0.03 -15.42
C HIS A 260 13.98 -1.29 -14.82
N GLY A 261 14.00 -2.38 -15.59
CA GLY A 261 13.67 -3.72 -15.09
C GLY A 261 14.52 -4.08 -13.88
N LEU A 262 13.97 -4.87 -12.95
CA LEU A 262 14.74 -5.34 -11.81
C LEU A 262 15.83 -6.30 -12.32
N GLU A 263 17.08 -6.06 -11.93
CA GLU A 263 18.14 -7.04 -12.18
C GLU A 263 17.86 -8.30 -11.36
N SER A 264 17.96 -9.46 -12.00
CA SER A 264 17.77 -10.74 -11.31
C SER A 264 18.80 -10.88 -10.19
N SER A 265 18.34 -11.03 -8.95
CA SER A 265 19.19 -11.37 -7.81
C SER A 265 19.52 -12.86 -7.72
N ALA A 266 19.16 -13.65 -8.75
CA ALA A 266 19.57 -15.04 -8.82
C ALA A 266 21.09 -15.09 -8.72
N ALA A 267 21.59 -15.71 -7.65
CA ALA A 267 23.01 -15.99 -7.51
C ALA A 267 23.49 -16.59 -8.83
N ASP A 268 24.49 -15.94 -9.43
CA ASP A 268 25.16 -16.41 -10.63
C ASP A 268 25.53 -17.87 -10.37
N THR A 269 24.77 -18.81 -10.94
CA THR A 269 25.18 -20.20 -10.94
C THR A 269 26.33 -20.22 -11.92
N SER A 270 27.53 -19.95 -11.41
CA SER A 270 28.77 -20.08 -12.14
C SER A 270 28.75 -21.48 -12.76
N ARG A 271 28.40 -21.54 -14.05
CA ARG A 271 28.54 -22.75 -14.83
C ARG A 271 30.03 -22.99 -14.90
N LEU A 272 30.53 -23.83 -13.99
CA LEU A 272 31.84 -24.44 -14.10
C LEU A 272 31.86 -25.19 -15.43
N PHE A 273 32.37 -24.52 -16.47
CA PHE A 273 32.76 -25.14 -17.72
C PHE A 273 33.85 -26.16 -17.38
N PHE A 274 33.47 -27.42 -17.21
CA PHE A 274 34.41 -28.52 -17.30
C PHE A 274 34.92 -28.56 -18.75
N LYS A 275 36.13 -28.01 -18.95
CA LYS A 275 36.92 -28.23 -20.17
C LYS A 275 37.07 -29.73 -20.38
N GLY A 276 36.63 -30.19 -21.55
CA GLY A 276 36.67 -31.60 -21.95
C GLY A 276 38.08 -32.19 -21.87
N ILE A 277 38.15 -33.37 -21.26
CA ILE A 277 39.29 -34.29 -21.36
C ILE A 277 38.93 -35.31 -22.45
N PRO A 278 39.81 -35.60 -23.44
CA PRO A 278 39.47 -36.54 -24.50
C PRO A 278 39.60 -37.98 -23.98
N ALA A 279 38.52 -38.75 -24.06
CA ALA A 279 38.53 -40.17 -23.73
C ALA A 279 38.97 -41.00 -24.94
N ARG A 280 40.02 -41.80 -24.75
CA ARG A 280 40.51 -42.83 -25.66
C ARG A 280 40.06 -44.20 -25.11
N GLY A 281 39.29 -44.96 -25.88
CA GLY A 281 39.24 -46.42 -25.87
C GLY A 281 38.35 -47.15 -24.84
N TRP A 282 37.27 -47.77 -25.36
CA TRP A 282 36.74 -49.13 -25.09
C TRP A 282 36.57 -49.66 -23.65
N PHE A 283 35.32 -49.95 -23.23
CA PHE A 283 34.66 -51.28 -23.25
C PHE A 283 33.26 -51.21 -22.59
N TRP A 284 32.35 -52.10 -23.00
CA TRP A 284 30.96 -52.27 -22.53
C TRP A 284 30.82 -52.62 -21.05
N SER A 285 29.72 -52.19 -20.41
CA SER A 285 28.71 -53.09 -19.81
C SER A 285 27.50 -52.30 -19.25
N HIS A 286 26.32 -52.91 -19.39
CA HIS A 286 25.02 -52.43 -18.90
C HIS A 286 24.96 -52.39 -17.37
N PHE A 287 24.16 -51.48 -16.78
CA PHE A 287 23.20 -51.83 -15.72
C PHE A 287 22.13 -50.73 -15.57
N PHE A 288 20.87 -51.19 -15.51
CA PHE A 288 19.67 -50.47 -15.12
C PHE A 288 19.74 -50.06 -13.64
N ALA A 289 19.18 -48.90 -13.29
CA ALA A 289 18.57 -48.70 -11.97
C ALA A 289 17.49 -47.61 -12.02
N SER A 290 16.29 -48.04 -11.64
CA SER A 290 15.02 -47.34 -11.58
C SER A 290 14.93 -46.29 -10.47
N ALA A 291 14.12 -45.27 -10.73
CA ALA A 291 13.65 -44.30 -9.74
C ALA A 291 12.73 -44.96 -8.70
N ILE A 292 12.88 -44.59 -7.43
CA ILE A 292 11.85 -44.76 -6.40
C ILE A 292 11.79 -43.49 -5.57
N SER A 293 10.65 -42.81 -5.64
CA SER A 293 10.19 -41.82 -4.65
C SER A 293 9.84 -42.54 -3.35
N ALA A 294 10.25 -42.00 -2.22
CA ALA A 294 9.73 -42.40 -0.91
C ALA A 294 9.30 -41.16 -0.13
N LEU A 295 7.98 -40.99 -0.04
CA LEU A 295 7.29 -40.31 1.04
C LEU A 295 7.60 -41.06 2.34
N THR A 296 7.88 -40.38 3.44
CA THR A 296 7.82 -41.01 4.77
C THR A 296 7.29 -40.03 5.79
N LEU A 297 6.04 -40.27 6.17
CA LEU A 297 5.42 -39.85 7.42
C LEU A 297 5.65 -40.99 8.42
N LEU A 298 6.20 -40.71 9.61
CA LEU A 298 5.93 -41.42 10.87
C LEU A 298 6.66 -40.74 12.05
N LEU A 299 5.90 -39.95 12.81
CA LEU A 299 5.61 -40.14 14.26
C LEU A 299 6.18 -41.45 14.87
N LEU A 300 6.77 -41.55 16.07
CA LEU A 300 6.41 -40.96 17.37
C LEU A 300 7.49 -41.28 18.44
N SER A 301 7.65 -40.35 19.38
CA SER A 301 7.95 -40.44 20.83
C SER A 301 8.71 -41.62 21.44
N SER A 302 9.70 -41.27 22.28
CA SER A 302 10.29 -42.07 23.38
C SER A 302 11.03 -43.36 23.02
#